data_AF-A0A963MTQ8-F1
#
_entry.id   AF-A0A963MTQ8-F1
#
_cell.length_a   1.000
_cell.length_b   1.000
_cell.length_c   1.000
_cell.angle_alpha   90.00
_cell.angle_beta   90.00
_cell.angle_gamma   90.00
#
_symmetry.space_group_name_H-M   'P 1'
#
loop_
_entity.id
_entity.type
_entity.pdbx_description
1 polymer ?
#
loop_
_entity_poly.entity_id
_entity_poly.type
_entity_poly.pdbx_seq_one_letter_code
_entity_poly.pdbx_strand_id
1 'polypeptide(L)'
;MCDRHVAGKRDRRPAQDRIAQPRPHEAPLQPTISHHFISEDDLAKLPERTQPPELRAALDALTEGSIDTRVARLREKVIADLVYVRGGSFMRGDFARQMGVEGVTRMIYNEDDKVVPEITLSDFWISRYKTTYAEFDVFTDATGRERIGMEYEGKYRHPLVPAGTYWLTNSSLYTTPYFRAHRPE
;
A
#
# COMPACT_ATOMS: atom_id res chain seq x y z
N MET A 1 10.38 -6.36 72.72
CA MET A 1 9.22 -5.49 72.45
C MET A 1 8.99 -5.49 70.96
N CYS A 2 7.92 -6.14 70.53
CA CYS A 2 7.38 -6.02 69.19
C CYS A 2 6.87 -4.60 69.02
N ASP A 3 7.14 -3.95 67.88
CA ASP A 3 6.09 -3.15 67.27
C ASP A 3 6.21 -3.03 65.75
N ARG A 4 5.04 -3.17 65.14
CA ARG A 4 4.77 -3.33 63.72
C ARG A 4 4.98 -2.00 63.00
N HIS A 5 5.50 -2.02 61.77
CA HIS A 5 5.20 -0.99 60.78
C HIS A 5 4.81 -1.63 59.46
N VAL A 6 3.69 -1.11 58.95
CA VAL A 6 2.84 -1.64 57.89
C VAL A 6 3.51 -1.51 56.52
N ALA A 7 3.46 -2.60 55.75
CA ALA A 7 3.90 -2.65 54.36
C ALA A 7 3.00 -1.78 53.47
N GLY A 8 3.52 -0.63 53.01
CA GLY A 8 2.92 0.15 51.94
C GLY A 8 3.13 -0.55 50.59
N LYS A 9 2.08 -1.18 50.06
CA LYS A 9 2.05 -1.65 48.66
C LYS A 9 2.24 -0.45 47.74
N ARG A 10 3.38 -0.38 47.04
CA ARG A 10 3.56 0.53 45.90
C ARG A 10 2.73 -0.02 44.74
N ASP A 11 1.59 0.62 44.49
CA ASP A 11 0.78 0.42 43.29
C ASP A 11 1.62 0.86 42.07
N ARG A 12 2.38 -0.08 41.48
CA ARG A 12 3.04 0.12 40.19
C ARG A 12 2.01 -0.11 39.09
N ARG A 13 1.14 0.88 38.86
CA ARG A 13 0.48 1.01 37.56
C ARG A 13 1.39 1.87 36.67
N PRO A 14 1.95 1.34 35.58
CA PRO A 14 2.65 2.17 34.62
C PRO A 14 1.65 3.20 34.10
N ALA A 15 2.03 4.47 34.14
CA ALA A 15 1.31 5.54 33.48
C ALA A 15 1.13 5.13 32.02
N GLN A 16 -0.10 4.80 31.64
CA GLN A 16 -0.48 4.78 30.23
C GLN A 16 -0.20 6.18 29.72
N ASP A 17 0.85 6.28 28.91
CA ASP A 17 1.10 7.41 28.05
C ASP A 17 -0.23 7.82 27.44
N ARG A 18 -0.74 8.98 27.86
CA ARG A 18 -1.81 9.66 27.15
C ARG A 18 -1.21 10.07 25.81
N ILE A 19 -1.29 9.16 24.85
CA ILE A 19 -1.09 9.48 23.44
C ILE A 19 -2.08 10.60 23.16
N ALA A 20 -1.57 11.82 22.97
CA ALA A 20 -2.38 12.95 22.58
C ALA A 20 -3.21 12.54 21.36
N GLN A 21 -4.53 12.69 21.45
CA GLN A 21 -5.39 12.49 20.28
C GLN A 21 -4.82 13.33 19.13
N PRO A 22 -4.64 12.76 17.93
CA PRO A 22 -4.19 13.55 16.80
C PRO A 22 -5.22 14.68 16.59
N ARG A 23 -4.73 15.92 16.49
CA ARG A 23 -5.57 17.07 16.13
C ARG A 23 -6.30 16.75 14.81
N PRO A 24 -7.54 17.24 14.61
CA PRO A 24 -8.21 17.13 13.33
C PRO A 24 -7.24 17.55 12.22
N HIS A 25 -6.93 16.63 11.32
CA HIS A 25 -6.01 16.89 10.22
C HIS A 25 -6.74 17.78 9.21
N GLU A 26 -6.65 19.09 9.40
CA GLU A 26 -7.08 20.06 8.40
C GLU A 26 -6.23 19.83 7.15
N ALA A 27 -6.88 19.70 5.98
CA ALA A 27 -6.16 19.58 4.73
C ALA A 27 -5.19 20.77 4.58
N PRO A 28 -3.97 20.58 4.05
CA PRO A 28 -3.08 21.70 3.82
C PRO A 28 -3.82 22.75 2.98
N LEU A 29 -3.96 23.95 3.53
CA LEU A 29 -4.68 25.06 2.88
C LEU A 29 -4.11 25.38 1.49
N GLN A 30 -2.86 24.99 1.25
CA GLN A 30 -2.17 25.08 -0.03
C GLN A 30 -1.26 23.86 -0.17
N PRO A 31 -1.71 22.75 -0.77
CA PRO A 31 -0.76 21.79 -1.29
C PRO A 31 0.04 22.50 -2.37
N THR A 32 1.35 22.37 -2.33
CA THR A 32 2.24 22.89 -3.37
C THR A 32 1.96 22.10 -4.65
N ILE A 33 0.92 22.49 -5.38
CA ILE A 33 0.80 22.14 -6.78
C ILE A 33 1.95 22.87 -7.46
N SER A 34 2.75 22.18 -8.27
CA SER A 34 3.58 22.88 -9.25
C SER A 34 2.65 23.64 -10.20
N HIS A 35 2.35 24.90 -9.90
CA HIS A 35 1.48 25.75 -10.73
C HIS A 35 2.17 26.11 -12.05
N HIS A 36 3.48 25.92 -12.11
CA HIS A 36 4.26 26.05 -13.31
C HIS A 36 4.28 24.70 -14.02
N PHE A 37 3.94 24.71 -15.31
CA PHE A 37 4.57 23.76 -16.23
C PHE A 37 6.06 23.83 -15.94
N ILE A 38 6.60 22.74 -15.37
CA ILE A 38 8.04 22.62 -15.21
C ILE A 38 8.59 22.68 -16.64
N SER A 39 9.47 23.63 -16.92
CA SER A 39 10.13 23.71 -18.23
C SER A 39 10.87 22.40 -18.49
N GLU A 40 11.07 22.00 -19.76
CA GLU A 40 11.83 20.76 -20.05
C GLU A 40 13.22 20.78 -19.39
N ASP A 41 13.84 21.96 -19.32
CA ASP A 41 15.12 22.19 -18.63
C ASP A 41 15.03 21.96 -17.12
N ASP A 42 13.95 22.39 -16.47
CA ASP A 42 13.75 22.18 -15.04
C ASP A 42 13.30 20.75 -14.72
N LEU A 43 12.60 20.09 -15.65
CA LEU A 43 12.22 18.69 -15.56
C LEU A 43 13.46 17.81 -15.64
N ALA A 44 14.39 18.14 -16.53
CA ALA A 44 15.68 17.44 -16.67
C ALA A 44 16.59 17.60 -15.44
N LYS A 45 16.40 18.64 -14.63
CA LYS A 45 17.14 18.85 -13.35
C LYS A 45 16.55 18.05 -12.18
N LEU A 46 15.33 17.52 -12.31
CA LEU A 46 14.75 16.71 -11.25
C LEU A 46 15.52 15.39 -11.11
N PRO A 47 15.65 14.86 -9.89
CA PRO A 47 16.28 13.56 -9.70
C PRO A 47 15.50 12.50 -10.46
N GLU A 48 16.19 11.71 -11.28
CA GLU A 48 15.58 10.56 -11.93
C GLU A 48 14.96 9.64 -10.87
N ARG A 49 13.67 9.35 -11.03
CA ARG A 49 12.96 8.42 -10.15
C ARG A 49 13.28 7.00 -10.57
N THR A 50 14.40 6.47 -10.09
CA THR A 50 14.80 5.08 -10.30
C THR A 50 14.20 4.17 -9.23
N GLN A 51 13.78 2.96 -9.62
CA GLN A 51 13.43 1.93 -8.63
C GLN A 51 14.65 1.61 -7.76
N PRO A 52 14.47 1.34 -6.45
CA PRO A 52 15.56 0.94 -5.58
C PRO A 52 16.28 -0.30 -6.11
N PRO A 53 17.62 -0.36 -6.05
CA PRO A 53 18.38 -1.51 -6.55
C PRO A 53 18.02 -2.80 -5.80
N GLU A 54 17.69 -2.71 -4.51
CA GLU A 54 17.22 -3.85 -3.70
C GLU A 54 15.89 -4.42 -4.22
N LEU A 55 14.95 -3.55 -4.60
CA LEU A 55 13.67 -3.98 -5.20
C LEU A 55 13.93 -4.71 -6.51
N ARG A 56 14.80 -4.16 -7.37
CA ARG A 56 15.15 -4.79 -8.64
C ARG A 56 15.79 -6.16 -8.44
N ALA A 57 16.78 -6.26 -7.56
CA ALA A 57 17.44 -7.54 -7.24
C ALA A 57 16.44 -8.58 -6.68
N ALA A 58 15.52 -8.15 -5.81
CA ALA A 58 14.48 -9.03 -5.29
C ALA A 58 13.54 -9.55 -6.40
N LEU A 59 13.14 -8.68 -7.33
CA LEU A 59 12.27 -9.05 -8.45
C LEU A 59 12.98 -9.94 -9.47
N ASP A 60 14.25 -9.66 -9.80
CA ASP A 60 15.07 -10.50 -10.68
C ASP A 60 15.23 -11.90 -10.07
N ALA A 61 15.47 -11.99 -8.75
CA ALA A 61 15.56 -13.26 -8.03
C ALA A 61 14.24 -14.07 -8.01
N LEU A 62 13.08 -13.45 -8.27
CA LEU A 62 11.81 -14.17 -8.43
C LEU A 62 11.66 -14.85 -9.79
N THR A 63 12.48 -14.47 -10.78
CA THR A 63 12.45 -15.09 -12.12
C THR A 63 13.27 -16.37 -12.20
N GLU A 64 14.13 -16.63 -11.22
CA GLU A 64 15.10 -17.72 -11.22
C GLU A 64 14.79 -18.79 -10.16
N GLY A 65 15.19 -20.03 -10.43
CA GLY A 65 15.08 -21.16 -9.51
C GLY A 65 13.77 -21.94 -9.61
N SER A 66 13.57 -22.88 -8.68
CA SER A 66 12.35 -23.70 -8.63
C SER A 66 11.15 -22.87 -8.17
N ILE A 67 9.94 -23.34 -8.49
CA ILE A 67 8.70 -22.70 -8.06
C ILE A 67 8.65 -22.52 -6.53
N ASP A 68 9.04 -23.54 -5.77
CA ASP A 68 9.05 -23.50 -4.30
C ASP A 68 9.98 -22.41 -3.76
N THR A 69 11.17 -22.28 -4.37
CA THR A 69 12.15 -21.26 -4.00
C THR A 69 11.59 -19.85 -4.25
N ARG A 70 10.98 -19.65 -5.41
CA ARG A 70 10.39 -18.37 -5.80
C ARG A 70 9.19 -18.00 -4.92
N VAL A 71 8.35 -18.98 -4.56
CA VAL A 71 7.22 -18.77 -3.63
C VAL A 71 7.72 -18.38 -2.24
N ALA A 72 8.78 -19.01 -1.74
CA ALA A 72 9.39 -18.64 -0.46
C ALA A 72 9.93 -17.20 -0.48
N ARG A 73 10.70 -16.84 -1.52
CA ARG A 73 11.21 -15.48 -1.73
C ARG A 73 10.09 -14.44 -1.84
N LEU A 74 9.02 -14.76 -2.58
CA LEU A 74 7.87 -13.88 -2.73
C LEU A 74 7.19 -13.63 -1.37
N ARG A 75 7.02 -14.68 -0.56
CA ARG A 75 6.42 -14.56 0.77
C ARG A 75 7.24 -13.62 1.67
N GLU A 76 8.56 -13.83 1.73
CA GLU A 76 9.46 -12.99 2.52
C GLU A 76 9.41 -11.53 2.06
N LYS A 77 9.47 -11.30 0.75
CA LYS A 77 9.37 -9.97 0.15
C LYS A 77 8.05 -9.28 0.50
N VAL A 78 6.92 -9.96 0.31
CA VAL A 78 5.59 -9.38 0.56
C VAL A 78 5.49 -8.92 2.01
N ILE A 79 5.90 -9.76 2.97
CA ILE A 79 5.87 -9.40 4.39
C ILE A 79 6.77 -8.19 4.69
N ALA A 80 7.97 -8.14 4.11
CA ALA A 80 8.91 -7.04 4.30
C ALA A 80 8.42 -5.71 3.68
N ASP A 81 7.68 -5.79 2.57
CA ASP A 81 7.16 -4.62 1.84
C ASP A 81 5.81 -4.12 2.36
N LEU A 82 5.17 -4.80 3.31
CA LEU A 82 3.95 -4.30 3.93
C LEU A 82 4.23 -3.05 4.78
N VAL A 83 3.51 -1.98 4.50
CA VAL A 83 3.56 -0.72 5.23
C VAL A 83 2.32 -0.64 6.11
N TYR A 84 2.53 -0.47 7.41
CA TYR A 84 1.45 -0.24 8.37
C TYR A 84 0.90 1.18 8.20
N VAL A 85 -0.41 1.27 8.05
CA VAL A 85 -1.17 2.51 8.03
C VAL A 85 -2.07 2.51 9.26
N ARG A 86 -1.83 3.47 10.16
CA ARG A 86 -2.66 3.68 11.34
C ARG A 86 -4.05 4.13 10.89
N GLY A 87 -5.07 3.52 11.48
CA GLY A 87 -6.46 3.91 11.33
C GLY A 87 -6.76 5.27 11.91
N GLY A 88 -7.86 5.86 11.47
CA GLY A 88 -8.25 7.22 11.82
C GLY A 88 -9.29 7.78 10.86
N SER A 89 -9.56 9.07 11.00
CA SER A 89 -10.43 9.81 10.10
C SER A 89 -9.61 10.40 8.95
N PHE A 90 -10.06 10.13 7.73
CA PHE A 90 -9.45 10.60 6.49
C PHE A 90 -10.50 11.30 5.65
N MET A 91 -10.10 12.37 4.98
CA MET A 91 -10.94 13.05 3.99
C MET A 91 -10.70 12.40 2.61
N ARG A 92 -11.77 12.11 1.86
CA ARG A 92 -11.69 11.57 0.49
C ARG A 92 -12.49 12.43 -0.46
N GLY A 93 -11.95 12.79 -1.61
CA GLY A 93 -12.69 13.51 -2.65
C GLY A 93 -11.81 14.51 -3.41
N ASP A 94 -12.45 15.43 -4.10
CA ASP A 94 -11.84 16.53 -4.84
C ASP A 94 -11.56 17.73 -3.91
N PHE A 95 -10.28 17.93 -3.60
CA PHE A 95 -9.82 19.01 -2.74
C PHE A 95 -9.67 20.36 -3.45
N ALA A 96 -9.94 20.47 -4.76
CA ALA A 96 -9.71 21.71 -5.54
C ALA A 96 -10.20 22.98 -4.85
N ARG A 97 -11.43 22.94 -4.33
CA ARG A 97 -12.07 24.10 -3.67
C ARG A 97 -11.43 24.42 -2.32
N GLN A 98 -11.00 23.40 -1.57
CA GLN A 98 -10.35 23.56 -0.26
C GLN A 98 -8.91 24.05 -0.39
N MET A 99 -8.28 23.81 -1.54
CA MET A 99 -6.91 24.21 -1.83
C MET A 99 -6.78 25.69 -2.23
N GLY A 100 -7.89 26.39 -2.47
CA GLY A 100 -7.92 27.84 -2.66
C GLY A 100 -7.13 28.35 -3.87
N VAL A 101 -6.80 27.49 -4.83
CA VAL A 101 -6.03 27.88 -6.04
C VAL A 101 -6.96 28.63 -7.00
N GLU A 102 -6.59 29.87 -7.32
CA GLU A 102 -7.37 30.73 -8.22
C GLU A 102 -7.58 30.06 -9.60
N GLY A 103 -8.83 30.02 -10.06
CA GLY A 103 -9.21 29.38 -11.32
C GLY A 103 -9.37 27.85 -11.27
N VAL A 104 -8.95 27.18 -10.20
CA VAL A 104 -9.08 25.72 -10.05
C VAL A 104 -10.30 25.40 -9.20
N THR A 105 -11.39 24.99 -9.86
CA THR A 105 -12.67 24.68 -9.18
C THR A 105 -12.95 23.19 -9.05
N ARG A 106 -12.16 22.35 -9.73
CA ARG A 106 -12.21 20.88 -9.71
C ARG A 106 -10.87 20.28 -10.16
N MET A 107 -10.45 19.17 -9.55
CA MET A 107 -9.35 18.32 -10.01
C MET A 107 -9.85 17.16 -10.87
N ILE A 108 -11.12 16.77 -10.72
CA ILE A 108 -11.73 15.63 -11.41
C ILE A 108 -13.01 16.08 -12.14
N TYR A 109 -13.28 15.51 -13.31
CA TYR A 109 -14.49 15.85 -14.08
C TYR A 109 -15.75 15.15 -13.53
N ASN A 110 -15.60 14.00 -12.88
CA ASN A 110 -16.71 13.20 -12.36
C ASN A 110 -17.34 13.85 -11.12
N GLU A 111 -18.66 13.70 -11.00
CA GLU A 111 -19.45 14.26 -9.90
C GLU A 111 -19.27 13.49 -8.58
N ASP A 112 -18.89 12.21 -8.66
CA ASP A 112 -18.88 11.26 -7.53
C ASP A 112 -17.95 11.65 -6.38
N ASP A 113 -16.90 12.44 -6.68
CA ASP A 113 -15.86 12.83 -5.72
C ASP A 113 -15.93 14.31 -5.34
N LYS A 114 -16.97 15.07 -5.76
CA LYS A 114 -17.04 16.53 -5.48
C LYS A 114 -17.32 16.88 -4.03
N VAL A 115 -17.99 15.99 -3.30
CA VAL A 115 -18.12 16.10 -1.85
C VAL A 115 -16.88 15.47 -1.25
N VAL A 116 -16.30 16.11 -0.24
CA VAL A 116 -15.15 15.57 0.49
C VAL A 116 -15.63 15.01 1.83
N PRO A 117 -16.26 13.81 1.88
CA PRO A 117 -16.67 13.21 3.14
C PRO A 117 -15.47 12.77 3.96
N GLU A 118 -15.65 12.81 5.28
CA GLU A 118 -14.78 12.11 6.22
C GLU A 118 -15.14 10.62 6.23
N ILE A 119 -14.13 9.76 6.13
CA ILE A 119 -14.24 8.31 6.29
C ILE A 119 -13.35 7.87 7.44
N THR A 120 -13.86 6.95 8.27
CA THR A 120 -13.07 6.33 9.33
C THR A 120 -12.58 4.97 8.85
N LEU A 121 -11.26 4.78 8.86
CA LEU A 121 -10.63 3.51 8.52
C LEU A 121 -10.01 2.91 9.79
N SER A 122 -10.12 1.58 9.93
CA SER A 122 -9.34 0.82 10.91
C SER A 122 -7.87 0.74 10.51
N ASP A 123 -7.01 0.31 11.42
CA ASP A 123 -5.61 -0.02 11.12
C ASP A 123 -5.51 -1.07 10.00
N PHE A 124 -4.61 -0.86 9.03
CA PHE A 124 -4.37 -1.81 7.96
C PHE A 124 -2.91 -1.82 7.49
N TRP A 125 -2.57 -2.81 6.67
CA TRP A 125 -1.29 -2.90 5.99
C TRP A 125 -1.52 -2.84 4.49
N ILE A 126 -0.66 -2.13 3.76
CA ILE A 126 -0.70 -2.03 2.30
C ILE A 126 0.69 -2.26 1.73
N SER A 127 0.77 -2.82 0.52
CA SER A 127 2.06 -3.01 -0.15
C SER A 127 2.72 -1.66 -0.47
N ARG A 128 4.02 -1.55 -0.21
CA ARG A 128 4.83 -0.38 -0.57
C ARG A 128 4.85 -0.11 -2.07
N TYR A 129 4.84 -1.17 -2.87
CA TYR A 129 4.92 -1.11 -4.33
C TYR A 129 3.69 -1.75 -4.97
N LYS A 130 3.46 -1.43 -6.24
CA LYS A 130 2.49 -2.14 -7.08
C LYS A 130 3.00 -3.55 -7.35
N THR A 131 2.10 -4.53 -7.35
CA THR A 131 2.42 -5.91 -7.73
C THR A 131 2.96 -5.96 -9.16
N THR A 132 4.13 -6.55 -9.36
CA THR A 132 4.77 -6.64 -10.67
C THR A 132 4.48 -7.96 -11.37
N TYR A 133 4.84 -8.04 -12.65
CA TYR A 133 4.75 -9.27 -13.42
C TYR A 133 5.64 -10.41 -12.87
N ALA A 134 6.81 -10.10 -12.29
CA ALA A 134 7.64 -11.11 -11.63
C ALA A 134 6.89 -11.77 -10.45
N GLU A 135 6.22 -10.96 -9.64
CA GLU A 135 5.47 -11.46 -8.48
C GLU A 135 4.20 -12.22 -8.90
N PHE A 136 3.48 -11.67 -9.88
CA PHE A 136 2.24 -12.29 -10.38
C PHE A 136 2.51 -13.63 -11.07
N ASP A 137 3.62 -13.77 -11.81
CA ASP A 137 3.98 -15.04 -12.45
C ASP A 137 4.30 -16.14 -11.45
N VAL A 138 4.92 -15.78 -10.32
CA VAL A 138 5.14 -16.73 -9.23
C VAL A 138 3.81 -17.24 -8.70
N PHE A 139 2.81 -16.36 -8.53
CA PHE A 139 1.48 -16.77 -8.11
C PHE A 139 0.77 -17.66 -9.14
N THR A 140 0.77 -17.30 -10.42
CA THR A 140 0.09 -18.09 -11.45
C THR A 140 0.73 -19.44 -11.63
N ASP A 141 2.07 -19.50 -11.65
CA ASP A 141 2.81 -20.76 -11.78
C ASP A 141 2.55 -21.68 -10.57
N ALA A 142 2.51 -21.12 -9.36
CA ALA A 142 2.25 -21.90 -8.13
C ALA A 142 0.81 -22.40 -8.04
N THR A 143 -0.14 -21.68 -8.65
CA THR A 143 -1.57 -22.02 -8.62
C THR A 143 -2.03 -22.76 -9.89
N GLY A 144 -1.13 -23.03 -10.84
CA GLY A 144 -1.44 -23.68 -12.10
C GLY A 144 -2.36 -22.85 -13.02
N ARG A 145 -2.36 -21.53 -12.85
CA ARG A 145 -3.18 -20.60 -13.64
C ARG A 145 -2.38 -20.08 -14.82
N GLU A 146 -3.10 -19.68 -15.87
CA GLU A 146 -2.48 -19.05 -17.02
C GLU A 146 -1.92 -17.67 -16.65
N ARG A 147 -0.74 -17.36 -17.19
CA ARG A 147 -0.12 -16.04 -17.05
C ARG A 147 -0.91 -15.02 -17.86
N ILE A 148 -1.11 -13.84 -17.29
CA ILE A 148 -1.84 -12.73 -17.93
C ILE A 148 -0.95 -11.93 -18.87
N GLY A 149 -1.52 -11.03 -19.68
CA GLY A 149 -0.73 -10.05 -20.44
C GLY A 149 0.18 -10.66 -21.51
N MET A 150 -0.10 -11.90 -21.95
CA MET A 150 0.69 -12.62 -22.95
C MET A 150 0.29 -12.29 -24.40
N GLU A 151 -0.93 -11.77 -24.61
CA GLU A 151 -1.48 -11.49 -25.94
C GLU A 151 -1.15 -10.07 -26.45
N TYR A 152 -1.94 -9.07 -26.06
CA TYR A 152 -1.87 -7.70 -26.62
C TYR A 152 -0.78 -6.84 -25.97
N GLU A 153 -0.57 -7.00 -24.65
CA GLU A 153 0.45 -6.25 -23.88
C GLU A 153 1.80 -6.98 -23.78
N GLY A 154 1.94 -8.16 -24.39
CA GLY A 154 3.12 -9.01 -24.24
C GLY A 154 4.43 -8.31 -24.61
N LYS A 155 4.39 -7.35 -25.56
CA LYS A 155 5.55 -6.53 -25.96
C LYS A 155 6.05 -5.60 -24.85
N TYR A 156 5.16 -5.15 -23.96
CA TYR A 156 5.48 -4.23 -22.86
C TYR A 156 5.55 -4.94 -21.51
N ARG A 157 5.27 -6.25 -21.50
CA ARG A 157 5.39 -7.08 -20.32
C ARG A 157 6.86 -7.20 -19.93
N HIS A 158 7.17 -6.77 -18.70
CA HIS A 158 8.51 -6.87 -18.14
C HIS A 158 8.40 -7.22 -16.65
N PRO A 159 9.28 -8.08 -16.08
CA PRO A 159 9.20 -8.49 -14.68
C PRO A 159 9.17 -7.34 -13.67
N LEU A 160 9.85 -6.23 -13.99
CA LEU A 160 9.95 -5.03 -13.14
C LEU A 160 8.77 -4.04 -13.30
N VAL A 161 7.83 -4.32 -14.19
CA VAL A 161 6.68 -3.45 -14.48
C VAL A 161 5.45 -3.97 -13.73
N PRO A 162 4.57 -3.08 -13.23
CA PRO A 162 3.31 -3.47 -12.60
C PRO A 162 2.49 -4.39 -13.51
N ALA A 163 1.90 -5.42 -12.92
CA ALA A 163 1.07 -6.36 -13.66
C ALA A 163 -0.26 -5.70 -14.10
N GLY A 164 -0.53 -5.67 -15.40
CA GLY A 164 -1.78 -5.20 -15.97
C GLY A 164 -2.85 -6.30 -15.88
N THR A 165 -3.63 -6.31 -14.79
CA THR A 165 -4.68 -7.32 -14.57
C THR A 165 -6.08 -6.73 -14.81
N TYR A 166 -6.99 -7.53 -15.38
CA TYR A 166 -8.42 -7.21 -15.30
C TYR A 166 -8.94 -7.37 -13.86
N TRP A 167 -10.00 -6.62 -13.52
CA TRP A 167 -10.53 -6.54 -12.15
C TRP A 167 -10.91 -7.90 -11.54
N LEU A 168 -11.55 -8.76 -12.35
CA LEU A 168 -11.91 -10.13 -11.96
C LEU A 168 -10.69 -11.02 -11.70
N THR A 169 -9.58 -10.76 -12.40
CA THR A 169 -8.33 -11.49 -12.21
C THR A 169 -7.60 -11.03 -10.96
N ASN A 170 -7.64 -9.74 -10.65
CA ASN A 170 -7.00 -9.16 -9.45
C ASN A 170 -7.68 -9.60 -8.14
N SER A 171 -9.02 -9.66 -8.10
CA SER A 171 -9.76 -10.10 -6.89
C SER A 171 -9.42 -11.55 -6.49
N SER A 172 -8.99 -12.36 -7.45
CA SER A 172 -8.58 -13.74 -7.22
C SER A 172 -7.19 -13.89 -6.54
N LEU A 173 -6.37 -12.83 -6.52
CA LEU A 173 -5.12 -12.80 -5.73
C LEU A 173 -5.40 -12.70 -4.22
N TYR A 174 -6.49 -12.01 -3.86
CA TYR A 174 -6.88 -11.75 -2.48
C TYR A 174 -7.87 -12.79 -1.94
N THR A 175 -8.36 -13.68 -2.80
CA THR A 175 -9.31 -14.73 -2.43
C THR A 175 -8.58 -16.06 -2.32
N THR A 176 -8.31 -16.51 -1.09
CA THR A 176 -7.95 -17.91 -0.83
C THR A 176 -9.09 -18.80 -1.34
N PRO A 177 -8.85 -19.80 -2.20
CA PRO A 177 -9.87 -20.80 -2.45
C PRO A 177 -10.17 -21.46 -1.10
N TYR A 178 -11.43 -21.39 -0.67
CA TYR A 178 -11.93 -22.15 0.46
C TYR A 178 -11.47 -23.60 0.30
N PHE A 179 -10.52 -24.04 1.13
CA PHE A 179 -10.25 -25.45 1.33
C PHE A 179 -11.58 -26.07 1.78
N ARG A 180 -12.28 -26.70 0.84
CA ARG A 180 -13.43 -27.55 1.13
C ARG A 180 -12.85 -28.77 1.84
N ALA A 181 -12.75 -28.68 3.17
CA ALA A 181 -12.43 -29.83 3.99
C ALA A 181 -13.42 -30.94 3.63
N HIS A 182 -12.92 -32.01 3.01
CA HIS A 182 -13.65 -33.25 2.87
C HIS A 182 -14.01 -33.70 4.29
N ARG A 183 -15.28 -33.57 4.63
CA ARG A 183 -15.86 -34.25 5.78
C ARG A 183 -15.95 -35.73 5.39
N PRO A 184 -15.23 -36.66 6.06
CA PRO A 184 -15.42 -38.08 5.80
C PRO A 184 -16.83 -38.50 6.24
N GLU A 185 -17.33 -39.53 5.58
CA GLU A 185 -18.72 -40.03 5.60
C GLU A 185 -19.28 -40.32 7.00
#